data_AF-A0A354F018-F1
#
_entry.id   AF-A0A354F018-F1
#
_cell.length_a   1.000
_cell.length_b   1.000
_cell.length_c   1.000
_cell.angle_alpha   90.00
_cell.angle_beta   90.00
_cell.angle_gamma   90.00
#
_symmetry.space_group_name_H-M   'P 1'
#
loop_
_entity.id
_entity.type
_entity.pdbx_description
1 polymer ?
#
loop_
_entity_poly.entity_id
_entity_poly.type
_entity_poly.pdbx_seq_one_letter_code
_entity_poly.pdbx_strand_id
1 'polypeptide(L)'
;MQRDEYQEMFGLSPDDLKGHILEYSDALRALEEASHEALPFDDFTFDLALCPYAVLTDAQTVDTSLAMIRELARVAKEVRIFPLSDTQGLPSPLLGPVLLGLNQENYGVEVRDVTSSRPSKGNAMLRVWAQQCQVS
;
A
#
# COMPACT_ATOMS: atom_id res chain seq x y z
N MET A 1 -11.64 13.19 0.90
CA MET A 1 -10.53 13.56 1.81
C MET A 1 -9.68 14.60 1.09
N GLN A 2 -9.15 15.62 1.80
CA GLN A 2 -8.45 16.74 1.14
C GLN A 2 -7.07 16.31 0.64
N ARG A 3 -6.59 16.91 -0.46
CA ARG A 3 -5.31 16.57 -1.11
C ARG A 3 -4.13 16.64 -0.13
N ASP A 4 -4.09 17.68 0.70
CA ASP A 4 -3.00 17.94 1.65
C ASP A 4 -2.89 16.82 2.70
N GLU A 5 -4.04 16.28 3.13
CA GLU A 5 -4.11 15.19 4.11
C GLU A 5 -3.56 13.86 3.54
N TYR A 6 -3.81 13.60 2.25
CA TYR A 6 -3.23 12.45 1.55
C TYR A 6 -1.72 12.57 1.40
N GLN A 7 -1.23 13.77 1.11
CA GLN A 7 0.21 14.01 1.00
C GLN A 7 0.92 13.75 2.32
N GLU A 8 0.32 14.18 3.43
CA GLU A 8 0.85 13.91 4.77
C GLU A 8 0.85 12.42 5.09
N MET A 9 -0.26 11.71 4.86
CA MET A 9 -0.41 10.31 5.24
C MET A 9 0.48 9.36 4.44
N PHE A 10 0.68 9.63 3.15
CA PHE A 10 1.47 8.79 2.26
C PHE A 10 2.84 9.39 1.90
N GLY A 11 3.23 10.49 2.56
CA GLY A 11 4.49 11.18 2.30
C GLY A 11 4.68 11.58 0.83
N LEU A 12 3.62 12.02 0.14
CA LEU A 12 3.65 12.30 -1.30
C LEU A 12 4.45 13.56 -1.60
N SER A 13 5.47 13.40 -2.44
CA SER A 13 6.25 14.53 -2.96
C SER A 13 5.50 15.24 -4.11
N PRO A 14 5.90 16.47 -4.48
CA PRO A 14 5.37 17.13 -5.67
C PRO A 14 5.61 16.35 -6.97
N ASP A 15 6.63 15.50 -7.02
CA ASP A 15 6.91 14.65 -8.19
C ASP A 15 6.00 13.42 -8.22
N ASP A 16 5.72 12.82 -7.05
CA ASP A 16 4.75 11.71 -6.92
C ASP A 16 3.38 12.14 -7.50
N LEU A 17 2.96 13.37 -7.21
CA LEU A 17 1.68 13.93 -7.67
C LEU A 17 1.61 14.21 -9.17
N LYS A 18 2.73 14.16 -9.89
CA LYS A 18 2.74 14.27 -11.36
C LYS A 18 2.56 12.91 -12.03
N GLY A 19 2.78 11.82 -11.30
CA GLY A 19 2.69 10.45 -11.79
C GLY A 19 1.26 9.91 -11.81
N HIS A 20 1.14 8.66 -12.26
CA HIS A 20 -0.12 7.95 -12.29
C HIS A 20 -0.32 7.24 -10.94
N ILE A 21 -1.29 7.71 -10.17
CA ILE A 21 -1.60 7.17 -8.84
C ILE A 21 -2.88 6.35 -8.91
N LEU A 22 -2.82 5.11 -8.41
CA LEU A 22 -3.98 4.27 -8.14
C LEU A 22 -4.40 4.45 -6.67
N GLU A 23 -5.61 4.98 -6.45
CA GLU A 23 -6.22 5.03 -5.12
C GLU A 23 -6.91 3.69 -4.81
N TYR A 24 -6.77 3.18 -3.60
CA TYR A 24 -7.39 1.90 -3.21
C TYR A 24 -8.91 1.88 -3.35
N SER A 25 -9.59 3.01 -3.18
CA SER A 25 -11.03 3.08 -3.44
C SER A 25 -11.37 2.73 -4.89
N ASP A 26 -10.51 3.13 -5.83
CA ASP A 26 -10.68 2.83 -7.25
C ASP A 26 -10.28 1.37 -7.53
N ALA A 27 -9.26 0.86 -6.84
CA ALA A 27 -8.89 -0.56 -6.89
C ALA A 27 -10.01 -1.47 -6.35
N LEU A 28 -10.64 -1.11 -5.23
CA LEU A 28 -11.74 -1.88 -4.62
C LEU A 28 -12.96 -1.91 -5.54
N ARG A 29 -13.33 -0.77 -6.12
CA ARG A 29 -14.41 -0.71 -7.12
C ARG A 29 -14.10 -1.59 -8.33
N ALA A 30 -12.85 -1.57 -8.80
CA ALA A 30 -12.43 -2.41 -9.91
C ALA A 30 -12.51 -3.92 -9.57
N LEU A 31 -12.20 -4.33 -8.34
CA LEU A 31 -12.36 -5.72 -7.88
C LEU A 31 -13.85 -6.13 -7.77
N GLU A 32 -14.70 -5.24 -7.25
CA GLU A 32 -16.15 -5.48 -7.13
C GLU A 32 -16.83 -5.60 -8.51
N GLU A 33 -16.44 -4.74 -9.45
CA GLU A 33 -16.97 -4.76 -10.83
C GLU A 33 -16.44 -5.96 -11.64
N ALA A 34 -15.20 -6.38 -11.42
CA ALA A 34 -14.57 -7.45 -12.20
C ALA A 34 -14.95 -8.87 -11.73
N SER A 35 -15.54 -9.04 -10.54
CA SER A 35 -15.78 -10.36 -9.92
C SER A 35 -14.54 -11.28 -9.98
N HIS A 36 -13.36 -10.67 -9.92
CA HIS A 36 -12.06 -11.32 -10.16
C HIS A 36 -11.14 -11.10 -8.96
N GLU A 37 -10.21 -12.04 -8.79
CA GLU A 37 -9.13 -11.94 -7.81
C GLU A 37 -8.00 -10.98 -8.24
N ALA A 38 -8.06 -10.45 -9.47
CA ALA A 38 -7.06 -9.57 -10.07
C ALA A 38 -7.67 -8.26 -10.57
N LEU A 39 -6.91 -7.17 -10.45
CA LEU A 39 -7.26 -5.85 -10.96
C LEU A 39 -7.21 -5.82 -12.50
N PRO A 40 -8.14 -5.13 -13.17
CA PRO A 40 -8.21 -5.03 -14.63
C PRO A 40 -7.21 -4.03 -15.20
N PHE A 41 -5.97 -4.05 -14.70
CA PHE A 41 -4.87 -3.19 -15.15
C PHE A 41 -3.66 -4.04 -15.54
N ASP A 42 -2.93 -3.57 -16.55
CA ASP A 42 -1.67 -4.17 -16.96
C ASP A 42 -0.58 -3.93 -15.91
N ASP A 43 0.47 -4.73 -15.95
CA ASP A 43 1.61 -4.60 -15.06
C ASP A 43 2.25 -3.20 -15.17
N PHE A 44 2.60 -2.62 -14.03
CA PHE A 44 3.24 -1.30 -13.93
C PHE A 44 2.50 -0.14 -14.65
N THR A 45 1.17 -0.25 -14.79
CA THR A 45 0.31 0.84 -15.28
C THR A 45 0.44 2.13 -14.44
N PHE A 46 0.68 1.98 -13.14
CA PHE A 46 0.76 3.08 -12.19
C PHE A 46 2.19 3.27 -11.64
N ASP A 47 2.52 4.51 -11.31
CA ASP A 47 3.75 4.81 -10.58
C ASP A 47 3.59 4.48 -9.09
N LEU A 48 2.41 4.80 -8.52
CA LEU A 48 2.11 4.58 -7.11
C LEU A 48 0.73 3.97 -6.92
N ALA A 49 0.61 3.02 -5.99
CA ALA A 49 -0.67 2.59 -5.44
C ALA A 49 -0.77 3.00 -3.97
N LEU A 50 -1.80 3.76 -3.61
CA LEU A 50 -2.04 4.21 -2.24
C LEU A 50 -3.09 3.34 -1.57
N CYS A 51 -2.69 2.66 -0.51
CA CYS A 51 -3.53 1.74 0.24
C CYS A 51 -3.83 2.27 1.64
N PRO A 52 -5.04 2.80 1.89
CA PRO A 52 -5.49 3.10 3.23
C PRO A 52 -5.80 1.79 3.98
N TYR A 53 -5.64 1.82 5.29
CA TYR A 53 -6.00 0.87 6.37
C TYR A 53 -6.62 -0.52 6.11
N ALA A 54 -7.41 -0.74 5.06
CA ALA A 54 -8.13 -1.97 4.77
C ALA A 54 -7.25 -3.23 4.77
N VAL A 55 -5.97 -3.12 4.39
CA VAL A 55 -5.08 -4.28 4.24
C VAL A 55 -4.44 -4.80 5.53
N LEU A 56 -4.47 -4.06 6.64
CA LEU A 56 -3.83 -4.46 7.90
C LEU A 56 -4.80 -4.49 9.09
N THR A 57 -6.11 -4.57 8.81
CA THR A 57 -7.15 -4.63 9.86
C THR A 57 -7.32 -6.03 10.44
N ASP A 58 -7.95 -6.10 11.62
CA ASP A 58 -8.26 -7.35 12.32
C ASP A 58 -9.19 -8.30 11.55
N ALA A 59 -9.88 -7.80 10.52
CA ALA A 59 -10.71 -8.61 9.62
C ALA A 59 -9.89 -9.38 8.57
N GLN A 60 -8.63 -9.00 8.36
CA GLN A 60 -7.75 -9.61 7.37
C GLN A 60 -6.90 -10.72 7.97
N THR A 61 -6.43 -11.61 7.10
CA THR A 61 -5.40 -12.60 7.40
C THR A 61 -4.08 -12.18 6.76
N VAL A 62 -2.96 -12.80 7.19
CA VAL A 62 -1.66 -12.56 6.55
C VAL A 62 -1.72 -12.87 5.05
N ASP A 63 -2.32 -13.99 4.66
CA ASP A 63 -2.39 -14.42 3.26
C ASP A 63 -3.23 -13.47 2.38
N THR A 64 -4.37 -13.01 2.90
CA THR A 64 -5.21 -12.05 2.17
C THR A 64 -4.54 -10.68 2.05
N SER A 65 -3.83 -10.25 3.10
CA SER A 65 -3.03 -9.02 3.07
C SER A 65 -1.91 -9.10 2.03
N LEU A 66 -1.17 -10.22 2.02
CA LEU A 66 -0.12 -10.47 1.03
C LEU A 66 -0.68 -10.52 -0.40
N ALA A 67 -1.80 -11.21 -0.62
CA ALA A 67 -2.45 -11.28 -1.93
C ALA A 67 -2.81 -9.88 -2.48
N MET A 68 -3.42 -9.03 -1.65
CA MET A 68 -3.74 -7.65 -2.04
C MET A 68 -2.49 -6.83 -2.34
N ILE A 69 -1.45 -6.92 -1.49
CA ILE A 69 -0.22 -6.14 -1.68
C ILE A 69 0.50 -6.58 -2.96
N ARG A 70 0.56 -7.89 -3.23
CA ARG A 70 1.13 -8.44 -4.48
C ARG A 70 0.39 -7.91 -5.70
N GLU A 71 -0.94 -7.92 -5.66
CA GLU A 71 -1.73 -7.44 -6.80
C GLU A 71 -1.55 -5.94 -7.03
N LEU A 72 -1.48 -5.13 -5.96
CA LEU A 72 -1.13 -3.71 -6.08
C LEU A 72 0.29 -3.51 -6.61
N ALA A 73 1.26 -4.31 -6.16
CA ALA A 73 2.65 -4.24 -6.60
C ALA A 73 2.87 -4.80 -8.03
N ARG A 74 1.91 -5.56 -8.56
CA ARG A 74 1.88 -5.97 -9.97
C ARG A 74 1.55 -4.77 -10.86
N VAL A 75 0.51 -4.02 -10.50
CA VAL A 75 0.00 -2.91 -11.33
C VAL A 75 0.71 -1.58 -11.08
N ALA A 76 1.41 -1.42 -9.95
CA ALA A 76 2.12 -0.21 -9.57
C ALA A 76 3.61 -0.46 -9.27
N LYS A 77 4.47 0.51 -9.61
CA LYS A 77 5.92 0.43 -9.31
C LYS A 77 6.22 0.45 -7.81
N GLU A 78 5.41 1.18 -7.04
CA GLU A 78 5.51 1.25 -5.59
C GLU A 78 4.10 1.28 -4.95
N VAL A 79 3.93 0.53 -3.87
CA VAL A 79 2.72 0.51 -3.04
C VAL A 79 3.03 1.19 -1.71
N ARG A 80 2.15 2.09 -1.28
CA ARG A 80 2.24 2.79 0.01
C ARG A 80 1.04 2.45 0.87
N ILE A 81 1.27 1.89 2.05
CA ILE A 81 0.22 1.43 2.97
C ILE A 81 0.27 2.28 4.23
N PHE A 82 -0.85 2.96 4.53
CA PHE A 82 -0.99 3.76 5.74
C PHE A 82 -2.41 3.70 6.31
N PRO A 83 -2.57 3.68 7.64
CA PRO A 83 -1.52 3.52 8.63
C PRO A 83 -1.11 2.04 8.81
N LEU A 84 -0.04 1.80 9.58
CA LEU A 84 0.41 0.46 9.98
C LEU A 84 -0.17 -0.02 11.32
N SER A 85 -1.27 0.59 11.74
CA SER A 85 -1.96 0.28 13.00
C SER A 85 -3.23 -0.56 12.78
N ASP A 86 -3.69 -1.21 13.85
CA ASP A 86 -5.01 -1.82 13.96
C ASP A 86 -6.10 -0.78 14.28
N THR A 87 -7.36 -1.22 14.35
CA THR A 87 -8.56 -0.39 14.63
C THR A 87 -8.48 0.46 15.90
N GLN A 88 -7.61 0.09 16.85
CA GLN A 88 -7.38 0.78 18.12
C GLN A 88 -6.19 1.74 18.09
N GLY A 89 -5.48 1.82 16.96
CA GLY A 89 -4.29 2.66 16.80
C GLY A 89 -3.00 2.00 17.32
N LEU A 90 -3.02 0.73 17.68
CA LEU A 90 -1.83 -0.04 18.07
C LEU A 90 -1.16 -0.62 16.82
N PRO A 91 0.16 -0.93 16.82
CA PRO A 91 0.79 -1.59 15.68
C PRO A 91 0.05 -2.87 15.29
N SER A 92 -0.31 -2.99 14.01
CA SER A 92 -1.08 -4.15 13.54
C SER A 92 -0.29 -5.46 13.77
N PRO A 93 -0.90 -6.50 14.36
CA PRO A 93 -0.23 -7.79 14.54
C PRO A 93 0.11 -8.48 13.20
N LEU A 94 -0.54 -8.07 12.10
CA LEU A 94 -0.28 -8.56 10.75
C LEU A 94 1.01 -7.98 10.16
N LEU A 95 1.49 -6.83 10.65
CA LEU A 95 2.61 -6.10 10.04
C LEU A 95 3.88 -6.96 9.96
N GLY A 96 4.28 -7.58 11.08
CA GLY A 96 5.49 -8.41 11.14
C GLY A 96 5.45 -9.59 10.17
N PRO A 97 4.40 -10.45 10.22
CA PRO A 97 4.23 -11.54 9.27
C PRO A 97 4.14 -11.11 7.80
N VAL A 98 3.46 -10.00 7.49
CA VAL A 98 3.38 -9.47 6.12
C VAL A 98 4.75 -9.01 5.63
N LEU A 99 5.51 -8.27 6.44
CA LEU A 99 6.88 -7.88 6.10
C LEU A 99 7.76 -9.11 5.82
N LEU A 100 7.64 -10.16 6.63
CA LEU A 100 8.39 -11.40 6.43
C LEU A 100 8.02 -12.07 5.10
N GLY A 101 6.72 -12.20 4.79
CA GLY A 101 6.27 -12.80 3.53
C GLY A 101 6.76 -12.03 2.31
N LEU A 102 6.62 -10.70 2.32
CA LEU A 102 7.11 -9.83 1.24
C LEU A 102 8.63 -9.97 1.03
N ASN A 103 9.41 -9.98 2.12
CA ASN A 103 10.86 -10.18 2.02
C ASN A 103 11.23 -11.56 1.47
N GLN A 104 10.52 -12.62 1.87
CA GLN A 104 10.74 -13.98 1.35
C GLN A 104 10.46 -14.09 -0.16
N GLU A 105 9.62 -13.20 -0.69
CA GLU A 105 9.31 -13.09 -2.11
C GLU A 105 10.20 -12.08 -2.86
N ASN A 106 11.21 -11.52 -2.19
CA ASN A 106 12.17 -10.53 -2.71
C ASN A 106 11.56 -9.16 -3.05
N TYR A 107 10.43 -8.79 -2.44
CA TYR A 107 9.98 -7.40 -2.49
C TYR A 107 10.93 -6.53 -1.67
N GLY A 108 11.19 -5.32 -2.18
CA GLY A 108 11.75 -4.27 -1.36
C GLY A 108 10.67 -3.73 -0.43
N VAL A 109 10.98 -3.63 0.86
CA VAL A 109 10.07 -3.07 1.86
C VAL A 109 10.78 -2.05 2.74
N GLU A 110 10.08 -0.96 3.08
CA GLU A 110 10.58 0.07 4.00
C GLU A 110 9.44 0.57 4.87
N VAL A 111 9.64 0.58 6.19
CA VAL A 111 8.78 1.33 7.12
C VAL A 111 9.35 2.73 7.26
N ARG A 112 8.55 3.75 6.92
CA ARG A 112 8.98 5.15 6.90
C ARG A 112 8.04 6.02 7.70
N ASP A 113 8.61 6.91 8.51
CA ASP A 113 7.84 7.93 9.21
C ASP A 113 7.23 8.94 8.23
N VAL A 114 6.01 9.35 8.53
CA VAL A 114 5.22 10.33 7.79
C VAL A 114 4.70 11.41 8.73
N THR A 115 4.65 12.63 8.23
CA THR A 115 4.23 13.82 8.99
C THR A 115 2.71 13.91 8.99
N SER A 116 2.02 12.93 9.59
CA SER A 116 0.56 12.96 9.71
C SER A 116 0.14 13.99 10.77
N SER A 117 -0.68 14.97 10.38
CA SER A 117 -1.35 15.89 11.32
C SER A 117 -2.36 15.18 12.24
N ARG A 118 -2.65 13.89 12.00
CA ARG A 118 -3.52 13.04 12.84
C ARG A 118 -2.69 12.02 13.63
N PRO A 119 -2.28 12.34 14.88
CA PRO A 119 -1.41 11.48 15.68
C PRO A 119 -2.04 10.15 16.10
N SER A 120 -3.38 10.04 16.09
CA SER A 120 -4.10 8.86 16.61
C SER A 120 -4.02 7.62 15.73
N LYS A 121 -3.46 7.71 14.53
CA LYS A 121 -3.39 6.59 13.57
C LYS A 121 -1.98 6.02 13.42
N GLY A 122 -1.00 6.56 14.13
CA GLY A 122 0.41 6.27 13.91
C GLY A 122 1.01 7.18 12.85
N ASN A 123 2.33 7.32 12.91
CA ASN A 123 3.13 8.23 12.09
C ASN A 123 4.02 7.47 11.11
N ALA A 124 3.69 6.22 10.77
CA ALA A 124 4.51 5.39 9.90
C ALA A 124 3.68 4.75 8.79
N MET A 125 4.31 4.61 7.64
CA MET A 125 3.78 4.03 6.40
C MET A 125 4.72 2.92 5.92
N LEU A 126 4.16 1.88 5.32
CA LEU A 126 4.92 0.82 4.66
C LEU A 126 5.01 1.14 3.17
N ARG A 127 6.22 1.14 2.63
CA ARG A 127 6.50 1.15 1.19
C ARG A 127 6.85 -0.25 0.75
N VAL A 128 6.30 -0.67 -0.39
CA VAL A 128 6.59 -1.97 -1.02
C VAL A 128 6.87 -1.72 -2.49
N TRP A 129 7.92 -2.29 -3.05
CA TRP A 129 8.18 -2.26 -4.48
C TRP A 129 8.71 -3.61 -4.94
N ALA A 130 8.25 -4.05 -6.11
CA ALA A 130 8.76 -5.27 -6.73
C ALA A 130 10.25 -5.10 -7.06
N GLN A 131 11.05 -6.17 -6.92
CA GLN A 131 12.41 -6.17 -7.46
C GLN A 131 12.34 -6.17 -8.99
N GLN A 132 12.32 -4.98 -9.61
CA GLN A 132 13.00 -4.84 -10.89
C GLN A 132 14.50 -4.75 -10.59
N CYS A 133 15.14 -5.91 -10.45
CA CYS A 133 16.56 -6.02 -10.77
C CYS A 133 16.70 -5.85 -12.30
N GLN A 134 16.57 -4.62 -12.79
CA GLN A 134 17.21 -4.26 -14.06
C GLN A 134 18.67 -3.97 -13.73
N VAL A 135 19.48 -5.03 -13.69
CA VAL A 135 20.91 -4.86 -13.89
C VAL A 135 21.06 -4.48 -15.37
N SER A 136 21.13 -3.18 -15.63
CA SER A 136 21.54 -2.63 -16.93
C SER A 136 22.99 -2.99 -17.23
#